data_AF-A0A1B6ICQ1-F1
#
_entry.id   AF-A0A1B6ICQ1-F1
#
_cell.length_a   1.000
_cell.length_b   1.000
_cell.length_c   1.000
_cell.angle_alpha   90.00
_cell.angle_beta   90.00
_cell.angle_gamma   90.00
#
_symmetry.space_group_name_H-M   'P 1'
#
loop_
_entity.id
_entity.type
_entity.pdbx_description
1 polymer ?
#
loop_
_entity_poly.entity_id
_entity_poly.type
_entity_poly.pdbx_seq_one_letter_code
_entity_poly.pdbx_strand_id
1 'polypeptide(L)'
;MAASQSGMADSVTQMNTYQSYVTMIGDPGAKDESKLQAAQELSENFEIIVLSPQYPAFLEHSVRIFIDILQKGKPHFISEHNVHQVRKLLLEMMYRMPPNELLKPHVETILSLCMKLLELENEQN
;
A
#
# COMPACT_ATOMS: atom_id res chain seq x y z
N MET A 1 18.89 -32.43 -9.76
CA MET A 1 17.87 -31.70 -8.98
C MET A 1 18.08 -30.18 -9.14
N ALA A 2 18.01 -29.62 -10.36
CA ALA A 2 18.40 -28.23 -10.64
C ALA A 2 17.23 -27.29 -11.01
N ALA A 3 15.98 -27.79 -11.01
CA ALA A 3 14.82 -27.02 -11.47
C ALA A 3 14.12 -26.19 -10.38
N SER A 4 14.58 -26.27 -9.12
CA SER A 4 13.88 -25.66 -7.97
C SER A 4 14.43 -24.30 -7.53
N GLN A 5 15.60 -23.88 -8.03
CA GLN A 5 16.28 -22.65 -7.57
C GLN A 5 15.96 -21.41 -8.40
N SER A 6 15.58 -21.56 -9.67
CA SER A 6 15.34 -20.42 -10.57
C SER A 6 14.12 -19.58 -10.16
N GLY A 7 12.98 -20.22 -9.85
CA GLY A 7 11.76 -19.49 -9.49
C GLY A 7 11.83 -18.73 -8.14
N MET A 8 12.77 -19.10 -7.26
CA MET A 8 12.98 -18.38 -5.99
C MET A 8 13.69 -17.03 -6.21
N ALA A 9 14.65 -16.95 -7.13
CA ALA A 9 15.38 -15.72 -7.42
C ALA A 9 14.48 -14.65 -8.08
N ASP A 10 13.59 -15.09 -8.97
CA ASP A 10 12.61 -14.22 -9.63
C ASP A 10 11.60 -13.65 -8.60
N SER A 11 11.12 -14.48 -7.68
CA SER A 11 10.17 -14.08 -6.63
C SER A 11 10.76 -13.06 -5.64
N VAL A 12 12.05 -13.19 -5.30
CA VAL A 12 12.74 -12.23 -4.42
C VAL A 12 12.95 -10.91 -5.14
N THR A 13 13.34 -10.95 -6.42
CA THR A 13 13.51 -9.74 -7.23
C THR A 13 12.20 -8.98 -7.38
N GLN A 14 11.09 -9.67 -7.64
CA GLN A 14 9.75 -9.07 -7.69
C GLN A 14 9.36 -8.40 -6.37
N MET A 15 9.60 -9.05 -5.23
CA MET A 15 9.29 -8.45 -3.93
C MET A 15 10.09 -7.18 -3.65
N ASN A 16 11.35 -7.12 -4.08
CA ASN A 16 12.16 -5.90 -3.96
C ASN A 16 11.60 -4.76 -4.83
N THR A 17 11.07 -5.08 -6.01
CA THR A 17 10.35 -4.11 -6.84
C THR A 17 9.10 -3.58 -6.13
N TYR A 18 8.29 -4.45 -5.54
CA TYR A 18 7.09 -4.03 -4.79
C TYR A 18 7.43 -3.15 -3.58
N GLN A 19 8.48 -3.48 -2.83
CA GLN A 19 8.95 -2.62 -1.74
C GLN A 19 9.45 -1.25 -2.23
N SER A 20 10.05 -1.20 -3.42
CA SER A 20 10.46 0.04 -4.05
C SER A 20 9.26 0.90 -4.46
N TYR A 21 8.20 0.28 -4.98
CA TYR A 21 6.93 0.96 -5.25
C TYR A 21 6.30 1.56 -4.00
N VAL A 22 6.25 0.79 -2.90
CA VAL A 22 5.75 1.28 -1.61
C VAL A 22 6.55 2.50 -1.14
N THR A 23 7.88 2.46 -1.27
CA THR A 23 8.76 3.58 -0.93
C THR A 23 8.52 4.80 -1.83
N MET A 24 8.34 4.59 -3.13
CA MET A 24 8.04 5.66 -4.09
C MET A 24 6.70 6.36 -3.79
N ILE A 25 5.68 5.59 -3.40
CA ILE A 25 4.36 6.14 -3.04
C ILE A 25 4.47 7.08 -1.83
N GLY A 26 5.34 6.74 -0.86
CA GLY A 26 5.63 7.56 0.31
C GLY A 26 6.55 8.75 0.07
N ASP A 27 7.21 8.87 -1.09
CA ASP A 27 8.16 9.94 -1.37
C ASP A 27 7.45 11.25 -1.75
N PRO A 28 7.56 12.34 -0.97
CA PRO A 28 6.96 13.63 -1.33
C PRO A 28 7.55 14.23 -2.61
N GLY A 29 8.75 13.82 -3.03
CA GLY A 29 9.40 14.29 -4.26
C GLY A 29 8.97 13.55 -5.53
N ALA A 30 8.30 12.40 -5.41
CA ALA A 30 7.85 11.62 -6.56
C ALA A 30 6.60 12.22 -7.22
N LYS A 31 6.51 12.12 -8.55
CA LYS A 31 5.37 12.59 -9.34
C LYS A 31 4.10 11.78 -9.02
N ASP A 32 2.96 12.45 -8.92
CA ASP A 32 1.69 11.80 -8.57
C ASP A 32 1.27 10.70 -9.56
N GLU A 33 1.57 10.88 -10.85
CA GLU A 33 1.34 9.85 -11.88
C GLU A 33 2.16 8.58 -11.62
N SER A 34 3.44 8.73 -11.25
CA SER A 34 4.31 7.59 -10.93
C SER A 34 3.87 6.89 -9.64
N LYS A 35 3.39 7.64 -8.64
CA LYS A 35 2.79 7.06 -7.43
C LYS A 35 1.52 6.28 -7.75
N LEU A 36 0.68 6.81 -8.65
CA LEU A 36 -0.53 6.14 -9.09
C LEU A 36 -0.21 4.82 -9.80
N GLN A 37 0.72 4.83 -10.74
CA GLN A 37 1.17 3.61 -11.43
C GLN A 37 1.73 2.59 -10.45
N ALA A 38 2.58 3.01 -9.51
CA ALA A 38 3.13 2.14 -8.47
C ALA A 38 2.02 1.54 -7.58
N ALA A 39 1.01 2.34 -7.20
CA ALA A 39 -0.11 1.87 -6.40
C ALA A 39 -1.02 0.88 -7.16
N GLN A 40 -1.23 1.12 -8.46
CA GLN A 40 -1.99 0.23 -9.35
C GLN A 40 -1.29 -1.13 -9.46
N GLU A 41 0.00 -1.13 -9.78
CA GLU A 41 0.81 -2.35 -9.89
C GLU A 41 0.79 -3.17 -8.59
N LEU A 42 0.92 -2.51 -7.44
CA LEU A 42 0.82 -3.17 -6.14
C LEU A 42 -0.57 -3.76 -5.89
N SER A 43 -1.62 -3.03 -6.25
CA SER A 43 -3.01 -3.44 -6.08
C SER A 43 -3.36 -4.64 -6.96
N GLU A 44 -2.87 -4.69 -8.20
CA GLU A 44 -3.08 -5.79 -9.13
C GLU A 44 -2.34 -7.06 -8.70
N ASN A 45 -1.13 -6.90 -8.16
CA ASN A 45 -0.31 -8.02 -7.69
C ASN A 45 -0.52 -8.36 -6.20
N PHE A 46 -1.49 -7.73 -5.54
CA PHE A 46 -1.64 -7.79 -4.09
C PHE A 46 -1.85 -9.21 -3.57
N GLU A 47 -2.65 -10.03 -4.27
CA GLU A 47 -2.87 -11.43 -3.91
C GLU A 47 -1.57 -12.24 -3.91
N ILE A 48 -0.71 -12.01 -4.92
CA ILE A 48 0.59 -12.67 -5.03
C ILE A 48 1.53 -12.22 -3.91
N ILE A 49 1.51 -10.93 -3.58
CA ILE A 49 2.32 -10.34 -2.51
C ILE A 49 1.95 -10.96 -1.15
N VAL A 50 0.66 -11.12 -0.87
CA VAL A 50 0.16 -11.70 0.40
C VAL A 50 0.57 -13.18 0.56
N LEU A 51 0.66 -13.91 -0.54
CA LEU A 51 1.09 -15.33 -0.53
C LEU A 51 2.61 -15.48 -0.42
N SER A 52 3.37 -14.40 -0.54
CA SER A 52 4.84 -14.45 -0.50
C SER A 52 5.37 -14.68 0.92
N PRO A 53 6.45 -15.47 1.09
CA PRO A 53 7.10 -15.62 2.40
C PRO A 53 7.69 -14.30 2.94
N GLN A 54 7.88 -13.29 2.09
CA GLN A 54 8.39 -11.97 2.47
C GLN A 54 7.27 -10.98 2.83
N TYR A 55 6.02 -11.41 2.80
CA TYR A 55 4.87 -10.60 3.15
C TYR A 55 4.98 -9.90 4.52
N PRO A 56 5.50 -10.51 5.61
CA PRO A 56 5.58 -9.83 6.91
C PRO A 56 6.38 -8.53 6.85
N ALA A 57 7.55 -8.54 6.19
CA ALA A 57 8.39 -7.36 6.03
C ALA A 57 7.75 -6.32 5.10
N PHE A 58 7.14 -6.79 4.01
CA PHE A 58 6.38 -5.91 3.10
C PHE A 58 5.21 -5.24 3.81
N LEU A 59 4.46 -5.99 4.63
CA LEU A 59 3.29 -5.50 5.37
C LEU A 59 3.68 -4.40 6.34
N GLU A 60 4.72 -4.61 7.16
CA GLU A 60 5.18 -3.63 8.13
C GLU A 60 5.57 -2.30 7.46
N HIS A 61 6.35 -2.39 6.36
CA HIS A 61 6.76 -1.23 5.59
C HIS A 61 5.56 -0.52 4.94
N SER A 62 4.66 -1.29 4.33
CA SER A 62 3.47 -0.76 3.64
C SER A 62 2.50 -0.07 4.58
N VAL A 63 2.15 -0.71 5.69
CA VAL A 63 1.22 -0.14 6.68
C VAL A 63 1.76 1.19 7.22
N ARG A 64 3.05 1.27 7.51
CA ARG A 64 3.69 2.52 7.96
C ARG A 64 3.52 3.64 6.95
N ILE A 65 3.81 3.39 5.68
CA ILE A 65 3.72 4.40 4.62
C ILE A 65 2.25 4.77 4.33
N PHE A 66 1.36 3.78 4.26
CA PHE A 66 -0.06 4.03 3.95
C PHE A 66 -0.70 4.89 5.04
N ILE A 67 -0.43 4.59 6.31
CA ILE A 67 -0.91 5.42 7.42
C ILE A 67 -0.37 6.84 7.32
N ASP A 68 0.92 7.02 7.01
CA ASP A 68 1.54 8.34 6.92
C ASP A 68 0.88 9.20 5.82
N ILE A 69 0.65 8.62 4.65
CA ILE A 69 -0.01 9.29 3.51
C ILE A 69 -1.47 9.60 3.84
N LEU A 70 -2.19 8.64 4.42
CA LEU A 70 -3.60 8.79 4.71
C LEU A 70 -3.85 9.83 5.82
N GLN A 71 -3.00 9.88 6.86
CA GLN A 71 -3.07 10.87 7.94
C GLN A 71 -2.67 12.29 7.52
N LYS A 72 -1.66 12.43 6.66
CA LYS A 72 -1.11 13.75 6.29
C LYS A 72 -1.85 14.42 5.12
N GLY A 73 -2.68 13.68 4.39
CA GLY A 73 -3.46 14.24 3.29
C GLY A 73 -4.49 15.25 3.80
N LYS A 74 -4.45 16.49 3.31
CA LYS A 74 -5.55 17.45 3.51
C LYS A 74 -6.71 17.08 2.56
N PRO A 75 -7.95 17.48 2.86
CA PRO A 75 -9.06 17.42 1.90
C PRO A 75 -8.76 18.35 0.72
N HIS A 76 -8.77 17.83 -0.52
CA HIS A 76 -8.38 18.59 -1.70
C HIS A 76 -9.40 18.48 -2.84
N PHE A 77 -9.36 19.44 -3.77
CA PHE A 77 -10.33 19.63 -4.87
C PHE A 77 -9.86 18.98 -6.19
N ILE A 78 -10.79 18.89 -7.14
CA ILE A 78 -10.82 18.22 -8.47
C ILE A 78 -9.49 18.14 -9.27
N SER A 79 -8.52 19.04 -9.10
CA SER A 79 -7.22 19.02 -9.83
C SER A 79 -6.23 17.94 -9.35
N GLU A 80 -6.51 17.25 -8.24
CA GLU A 80 -5.64 16.23 -7.62
C GLU A 80 -6.12 14.78 -7.84
N HIS A 81 -6.77 14.50 -8.98
CA HIS A 81 -7.36 13.20 -9.32
C HIS A 81 -6.41 11.99 -9.10
N ASN A 82 -5.11 12.15 -9.36
CA ASN A 82 -4.13 11.08 -9.14
C ASN A 82 -3.85 10.85 -7.64
N VAL A 83 -3.75 11.91 -6.84
CA VAL A 83 -3.56 11.80 -5.38
C VAL A 83 -4.77 11.15 -4.72
N HIS A 84 -5.98 11.52 -5.17
CA HIS A 84 -7.22 10.91 -4.68
C HIS A 84 -7.29 9.42 -5.03
N GLN A 85 -6.99 9.06 -6.29
CA GLN A 85 -6.94 7.66 -6.70
C GLN A 85 -5.89 6.85 -5.94
N VAL A 86 -4.70 7.41 -5.69
CA VAL A 86 -3.68 6.77 -4.86
C VAL A 86 -4.26 6.49 -3.47
N ARG A 87 -4.83 7.50 -2.80
CA ARG A 87 -5.45 7.32 -1.46
C ARG A 87 -6.52 6.24 -1.46
N LYS A 88 -7.41 6.24 -2.46
CA LYS A 88 -8.44 5.22 -2.63
C LYS A 88 -7.83 3.82 -2.78
N LEU A 89 -6.84 3.66 -3.65
CA LEU A 89 -6.14 2.38 -3.85
C LEU A 89 -5.45 1.92 -2.57
N LEU A 90 -4.80 2.82 -1.82
CA LEU A 90 -4.19 2.49 -0.52
C LEU A 90 -5.24 1.97 0.47
N LEU A 91 -6.40 2.62 0.57
CA LEU A 91 -7.50 2.18 1.42
C LEU A 91 -8.05 0.81 0.99
N GLU A 92 -8.24 0.59 -0.32
CA GLU A 92 -8.68 -0.71 -0.85
C GLU A 92 -7.66 -1.82 -0.59
N MET A 93 -6.36 -1.54 -0.68
CA MET A 93 -5.31 -2.50 -0.34
C MET A 93 -5.27 -2.79 1.16
N MET A 94 -5.42 -1.76 2.01
CA MET A 94 -5.52 -1.94 3.47
C MET A 94 -6.73 -2.80 3.85
N TYR A 95 -7.88 -2.59 3.20
CA TYR A 95 -9.08 -3.39 3.41
C TYR A 95 -8.91 -4.86 2.96
N ARG A 96 -8.14 -5.09 1.88
CA ARG A 96 -7.84 -6.42 1.36
C ARG A 96 -6.79 -7.20 2.18
N MET A 97 -6.13 -6.58 3.16
CA MET A 97 -5.13 -7.27 3.98
C MET A 97 -5.76 -8.46 4.72
N PRO A 98 -5.14 -9.65 4.68
CA PRO A 98 -5.64 -10.81 5.40
C PRO A 98 -5.66 -10.56 6.92
N PRO A 99 -6.75 -10.92 7.61
CA PRO A 99 -6.81 -10.83 9.07
C PRO A 99 -5.97 -11.95 9.69
N ASN A 100 -4.67 -11.71 9.82
CA ASN A 100 -3.70 -12.64 10.41
C ASN A 100 -3.00 -12.02 11.63
N GLU A 101 -2.18 -12.81 12.32
CA GLU A 101 -1.46 -12.35 13.51
C GLU A 101 -0.46 -11.22 13.21
N LEU A 102 0.00 -11.11 11.96
CA LEU A 102 0.89 -10.05 11.50
C LEU A 102 0.18 -8.70 11.41
N LEU A 103 -1.11 -8.70 11.04
CA LEU A 103 -1.92 -7.49 10.97
C LEU A 103 -2.39 -7.02 12.36
N LYS A 104 -2.60 -7.95 13.30
CA LYS A 104 -3.10 -7.70 14.66
C LYS A 104 -2.46 -6.48 15.38
N PRO A 105 -1.12 -6.29 15.41
CA PRO A 105 -0.52 -5.11 16.05
C PRO A 105 -0.89 -3.77 15.38
N HIS A 106 -1.30 -3.79 14.12
CA HIS A 106 -1.64 -2.59 13.35
C HIS A 106 -3.13 -2.26 13.37
N VAL A 107 -4.02 -3.22 13.70
CA VAL A 107 -5.48 -3.08 13.62
C VAL A 107 -5.99 -1.84 14.37
N GLU A 108 -5.56 -1.60 15.59
CA GLU A 108 -6.01 -0.44 16.38
C GLU A 108 -5.64 0.89 15.71
N THR A 109 -4.44 0.95 15.13
CA THR A 109 -3.95 2.14 14.42
C THR A 109 -4.75 2.36 13.13
N ILE A 110 -5.01 1.28 12.39
CA ILE A 110 -5.81 1.31 11.16
C ILE A 110 -7.25 1.76 11.45
N LEU A 111 -7.88 1.21 12.48
CA LEU A 111 -9.24 1.61 12.89
C LEU A 111 -9.30 3.07 13.31
N SER A 112 -8.32 3.52 14.10
CA SER A 112 -8.21 4.93 14.51
C SER A 112 -8.04 5.86 13.31
N LEU A 113 -7.28 5.45 12.30
CA LEU A 113 -7.15 6.17 11.05
C LEU A 113 -8.47 6.22 10.29
N CYS A 114 -9.16 5.09 10.12
CA CYS A 114 -10.45 5.04 9.42
C CYS A 114 -11.49 5.96 10.07
N MET A 115 -11.56 5.99 11.42
CA MET A 115 -12.47 6.89 12.13
C MET A 115 -12.15 8.36 11.85
N LYS A 116 -10.87 8.74 11.88
CA LYS A 116 -10.44 10.11 11.52
C LYS A 116 -10.77 10.45 10.07
N LEU A 117 -10.60 9.50 9.15
CA LEU A 117 -10.94 9.72 7.74
C LEU A 117 -12.45 9.91 7.57
N LEU A 118 -13.29 9.16 8.28
CA LEU A 118 -14.75 9.37 8.28
C LEU A 118 -15.14 10.77 8.78
N GLU A 119 -14.40 11.35 9.73
CA GLU A 119 -14.62 12.71 10.23
C GLU A 119 -14.13 13.80 9.24
N LEU A 120 -13.09 13.49 8.45
CA LEU A 120 -12.41 14.45 7.57
C LEU A 120 -12.92 14.42 6.12
N GLU A 121 -13.36 13.27 5.62
CA GLU A 121 -13.77 13.08 4.23
C GLU A 121 -15.26 13.40 4.07
N ASN A 122 -15.53 14.65 3.72
CA ASN A 122 -16.87 15.19 3.53
C ASN A 122 -17.38 14.85 2.11
N GLU A 123 -18.27 13.85 1.97
CA GLU A 123 -19.13 13.43 0.83
C GLU A 123 -18.61 13.40 -0.64
N GLN A 124 -17.40 13.88 -0.95
CA GLN A 124 -16.86 13.98 -2.32
C GLN A 124 -15.63 13.08 -2.59
N ASN A 125 -15.28 12.19 -1.66
CA ASN A 125 -14.28 11.14 -1.87
C ASN A 125 -14.93 9.77 -2.04
#